data_AF-A0A5N6ZID3-F1
#
_entry.id   AF-A0A5N6ZID3-F1
#
_cell.length_a   1.000
_cell.length_b   1.000
_cell.length_c   1.000
_cell.angle_alpha   90.00
_cell.angle_beta   90.00
_cell.angle_gamma   90.00
#
_symmetry.space_group_name_H-M   'P 1'
#
loop_
_entity.id
_entity.type
_entity.pdbx_description
1 polymer ?
#
loop_
_entity_poly.entity_id
_entity_poly.type
_entity_poly.pdbx_seq_one_letter_code
_entity_poly.pdbx_strand_id
1 'polypeptide(L)'
;MSFQFPLQPSQNAIQGKELYNYFGNRVLESRASAGRVVAVKVKPTEGFARSEADMMHYASQKPGILAPQGESLDNVWHTMTKAERKSIKEQLKEQLRLFRQCTQPYIGRINRQETRNFYDRIHFHFMGPLRPKRSLKIWARLLPGMRGTGEQTFVLTHGDLAARNIMVKDGKIAGIVDWEYSGLFPEYMEYAMATVIHDCKEDWWKPHLKEILEPCGYKRAKFTAAIKWRGW
;
A
#
# COMPACT_ATOMS: atom_id res chain seq x y z
N MET A 1 -41.33 29.67 -1.77
CA MET A 1 -40.27 29.41 -2.75
C MET A 1 -39.40 28.29 -2.22
N SER A 2 -39.55 27.09 -2.75
CA SER A 2 -38.72 25.93 -2.44
C SER A 2 -37.67 25.77 -3.53
N PHE A 3 -36.40 26.04 -3.22
CA PHE A 3 -35.29 25.74 -4.11
C PHE A 3 -35.01 24.23 -4.03
N GLN A 4 -35.53 23.46 -4.99
CA GLN A 4 -35.00 22.12 -5.27
C GLN A 4 -33.73 22.28 -6.09
N PHE A 5 -32.58 22.00 -5.50
CA PHE A 5 -31.38 21.74 -6.28
C PHE A 5 -31.53 20.36 -6.92
N PRO A 6 -31.37 20.22 -8.26
CA PRO A 6 -31.31 18.91 -8.86
C PRO A 6 -30.08 18.20 -8.31
N LEU A 7 -30.29 16.99 -7.76
CA LEU A 7 -29.21 16.07 -7.44
C LEU A 7 -28.54 15.66 -8.75
N GLN A 8 -27.57 16.46 -9.22
CA GLN A 8 -26.64 15.98 -10.23
C GLN A 8 -25.91 14.76 -9.65
N PRO A 9 -25.63 13.72 -10.47
CA PRO A 9 -24.79 12.62 -10.03
C PRO A 9 -23.49 13.22 -9.46
N SER A 10 -23.12 12.81 -8.25
CA SER A 10 -21.96 13.31 -7.48
C SER A 10 -20.62 13.26 -8.23
N GLN A 11 -20.59 12.65 -9.41
CA GLN A 11 -19.44 12.58 -10.32
C GLN A 11 -18.92 13.96 -10.77
N ASN A 12 -19.73 15.02 -10.73
CA ASN A 12 -19.34 16.39 -11.14
C ASN A 12 -19.16 17.39 -9.97
N ALA A 13 -19.25 16.95 -8.72
CA ALA A 13 -19.20 17.86 -7.57
C ALA A 13 -17.80 18.45 -7.29
N ILE A 14 -16.74 17.84 -7.83
CA ILE A 14 -15.35 18.28 -7.62
C ILE A 14 -14.76 18.63 -8.98
N GLN A 15 -14.47 19.91 -9.19
CA GLN A 15 -13.77 20.41 -10.37
C GLN A 15 -12.26 20.24 -10.21
N GLY A 16 -11.59 19.75 -11.26
CA GLY A 16 -10.16 19.54 -11.27
C GLY A 16 -9.68 18.83 -12.54
N LYS A 17 -8.38 18.94 -12.83
CA LYS A 17 -7.76 18.18 -13.93
C LYS A 17 -7.66 16.72 -13.50
N GLU A 18 -8.18 15.80 -14.30
CA GLU A 18 -8.08 14.38 -14.02
C GLU A 18 -6.62 13.91 -14.19
N LEU A 19 -6.03 13.41 -13.10
CA LEU A 19 -4.68 12.85 -13.09
C LEU A 19 -4.72 11.33 -13.30
N TYR A 20 -5.76 10.67 -12.82
CA TYR A 20 -5.93 9.23 -12.90
C TYR A 20 -7.42 8.86 -12.83
N ASN A 21 -7.82 7.81 -13.55
CA ASN A 21 -9.16 7.26 -13.50
C ASN A 21 -9.16 5.77 -13.83
N TYR A 22 -9.63 4.96 -12.89
CA TYR A 22 -9.79 3.54 -13.09
C TYR A 22 -11.07 3.06 -12.41
N PHE A 23 -12.05 2.63 -13.22
CA PHE A 23 -13.36 2.13 -12.75
C PHE A 23 -14.03 3.04 -11.71
N GLY A 24 -13.97 4.38 -11.91
CA GLY A 24 -14.60 5.35 -11.01
C GLY A 24 -13.76 5.76 -9.79
N ASN A 25 -12.60 5.14 -9.56
CA ASN A 25 -11.58 5.67 -8.65
C ASN A 25 -10.77 6.75 -9.38
N ARG A 26 -11.11 8.01 -9.13
CA ARG A 26 -10.52 9.18 -9.79
C ARG A 26 -9.54 9.87 -8.86
N VAL A 27 -8.45 10.39 -9.41
CA VAL A 27 -7.58 11.36 -8.72
C VAL A 27 -7.61 12.64 -9.52
N LEU A 28 -8.02 13.73 -8.87
CA LEU A 28 -8.15 15.05 -9.48
C LEU A 28 -7.08 15.98 -8.90
N GLU A 29 -6.39 16.70 -9.77
CA GLU A 29 -5.64 17.88 -9.36
C GLU A 29 -6.65 19.00 -9.07
N SER A 30 -6.64 19.51 -7.85
CA SER A 30 -7.48 20.62 -7.42
C SER A 30 -6.65 21.64 -6.63
N ARG A 31 -7.28 22.71 -6.16
CA ARG A 31 -6.63 23.76 -5.37
C ARG A 31 -7.36 23.96 -4.05
N ALA A 32 -6.60 23.95 -2.96
CA ALA A 32 -7.10 24.38 -1.66
C ALA A 32 -7.41 25.88 -1.69
N SER A 33 -8.22 26.36 -0.74
CA SER A 33 -8.61 27.78 -0.61
C SER A 33 -7.41 28.73 -0.55
N ALA A 34 -6.27 28.28 -0.03
CA ALA A 34 -5.01 29.03 0.03
C ALA A 34 -4.15 28.92 -1.27
N GLY A 35 -4.70 28.42 -2.38
CA GLY A 35 -4.04 28.32 -3.69
C GLY A 35 -3.10 27.12 -3.86
N ARG A 36 -2.83 26.36 -2.79
CA ARG A 36 -1.97 25.16 -2.81
C ARG A 36 -2.61 24.04 -3.66
N VAL A 37 -1.83 23.48 -4.57
CA VAL A 37 -2.24 22.31 -5.39
C VAL A 37 -2.37 21.08 -4.49
N VAL A 38 -3.46 20.34 -4.66
CA VAL A 38 -3.76 19.12 -3.92
C VAL A 38 -4.26 18.05 -4.88
N ALA A 39 -3.94 16.78 -4.57
CA ALA A 39 -4.58 15.63 -5.22
C ALA A 39 -5.80 15.21 -4.40
N VAL A 40 -6.96 15.11 -5.06
CA VAL A 40 -8.22 14.67 -4.45
C VAL A 40 -8.59 13.31 -5.02
N LYS A 41 -8.51 12.27 -4.19
CA LYS A 41 -8.97 10.92 -4.55
C LYS A 41 -10.48 10.84 -4.32
N VAL A 42 -11.23 10.60 -5.40
CA VAL A 42 -12.69 10.43 -5.40
C VAL A 42 -12.98 8.97 -5.70
N LYS A 43 -13.67 8.29 -4.78
CA LYS A 43 -14.08 6.90 -4.94
C LYS A 43 -15.60 6.78 -4.85
N PRO A 44 -16.23 5.77 -5.50
CA PRO A 44 -17.61 5.40 -5.20
C PRO A 44 -17.78 5.06 -3.71
N THR A 45 -18.96 5.31 -3.14
CA THR A 45 -19.23 5.07 -1.72
C THR A 45 -18.91 3.64 -1.28
N GLU A 46 -19.14 2.65 -2.15
CA GLU A 46 -18.86 1.24 -1.90
C GLU A 46 -17.36 0.93 -1.78
N GLY A 47 -16.49 1.72 -2.42
CA GLY A 47 -15.04 1.55 -2.42
C GLY A 47 -14.28 2.54 -1.52
N PHE A 48 -14.99 3.50 -0.90
CA PHE A 48 -14.36 4.53 -0.08
C PHE A 48 -14.10 4.03 1.35
N ALA A 49 -12.82 3.96 1.71
CA ALA A 49 -12.40 3.57 3.05
C ALA A 49 -11.57 4.68 3.70
N ARG A 50 -12.11 5.31 4.75
CA ARG A 50 -11.35 6.30 5.56
C ARG A 50 -10.06 5.72 6.12
N SER A 51 -10.06 4.42 6.39
CA SER A 51 -8.91 3.67 6.87
C SER A 51 -7.70 3.69 5.91
N GLU A 52 -7.89 3.95 4.60
CA GLU A 52 -6.78 4.19 3.67
C GLU A 52 -6.06 5.51 3.98
N ALA A 53 -6.82 6.59 4.14
CA ALA A 53 -6.28 7.91 4.44
C ALA A 53 -5.59 7.94 5.82
N ASP A 54 -6.17 7.26 6.81
CA ASP A 54 -5.58 7.09 8.14
C ASP A 54 -4.19 6.43 8.07
N MET A 55 -4.05 5.39 7.26
CA MET A 55 -2.78 4.68 7.09
C MET A 55 -1.75 5.52 6.35
N MET A 56 -2.16 6.26 5.31
CA MET A 56 -1.28 7.21 4.63
C MET A 56 -0.78 8.30 5.59
N HIS A 57 -1.67 8.86 6.41
CA HIS A 57 -1.31 9.86 7.43
C HIS A 57 -0.37 9.29 8.49
N TYR A 58 -0.59 8.04 8.91
CA TYR A 58 0.28 7.36 9.87
C TYR A 58 1.68 7.11 9.28
N ALA A 59 1.75 6.68 8.03
CA ALA A 59 3.02 6.49 7.32
C ALA A 59 3.79 7.81 7.14
N SER A 60 3.08 8.91 6.86
CA SER A 60 3.68 10.24 6.67
C SER A 60 4.26 10.85 7.95
N GLN A 61 4.01 10.26 9.13
CA GLN A 61 4.68 10.68 10.36
C GLN A 61 6.16 10.26 10.39
N LYS A 62 6.60 9.36 9.49
CA LYS A 62 8.01 9.03 9.32
C LYS A 62 8.68 10.04 8.39
N PRO A 63 9.95 10.41 8.65
CA PRO A 63 10.69 11.26 7.74
C PRO A 63 10.86 10.59 6.37
N GLY A 64 11.10 11.37 5.32
CA GLY A 64 11.40 10.86 3.97
C GLY A 64 10.19 10.78 3.03
N ILE A 65 8.97 10.61 3.53
CA ILE A 65 7.74 10.71 2.75
C ILE A 65 7.03 12.03 3.06
N LEU A 66 6.85 12.85 2.04
CA LEU A 66 6.10 14.10 2.13
C LEU A 66 4.73 13.92 1.46
N ALA A 67 4.01 15.03 1.30
CA ALA A 67 2.85 15.06 0.42
C ALA A 67 3.28 14.59 -0.99
N PRO A 68 2.55 13.64 -1.62
CA PRO A 68 2.89 13.12 -2.94
C PRO A 68 3.03 14.25 -3.96
N GLN A 69 4.18 14.32 -4.61
CA GLN A 69 4.50 15.32 -5.64
C GLN A 69 5.29 14.66 -6.76
N GLY A 70 5.28 15.27 -7.94
CA GLY A 70 6.01 14.80 -9.11
C GLY A 70 5.26 13.70 -9.84
N GLU A 71 6.02 12.82 -10.50
CA GLU A 71 5.51 11.77 -11.38
C GLU A 71 5.70 10.38 -10.75
N SER A 72 4.86 9.42 -11.13
CA SER A 72 5.01 8.05 -10.66
C SER A 72 6.27 7.39 -11.23
N LEU A 73 6.87 6.49 -10.47
CA LEU A 73 8.17 5.90 -10.78
C LEU A 73 8.14 5.14 -12.11
N ASP A 74 7.05 4.47 -12.44
CA ASP A 74 6.86 3.77 -13.71
C ASP A 74 7.00 4.70 -14.94
N ASN A 75 6.53 5.94 -14.84
CA ASN A 75 6.62 6.93 -15.91
C ASN A 75 8.05 7.44 -16.13
N VAL A 76 8.85 7.56 -15.06
CA VAL A 76 10.18 8.19 -15.12
C VAL A 76 11.34 7.18 -15.04
N TRP A 77 11.11 5.94 -14.60
CA TRP A 77 12.16 4.95 -14.36
C TRP A 77 13.02 4.72 -15.60
N HIS A 78 12.38 4.59 -16.76
CA HIS A 78 13.06 4.22 -18.00
C HIS A 78 13.94 5.33 -18.57
N THR A 79 13.69 6.59 -18.22
CA THR A 79 14.52 7.75 -18.61
C THR A 79 15.61 8.10 -17.59
N MET A 80 15.48 7.63 -16.34
CA MET A 80 16.50 7.80 -15.31
C MET A 80 17.83 7.14 -15.66
N THR A 81 18.91 7.80 -15.24
CA THR A 81 20.27 7.26 -15.24
C THR A 81 20.42 6.10 -14.26
N LYS A 82 21.50 5.32 -14.43
CA LYS A 82 21.84 4.23 -13.49
C LYS A 82 22.05 4.74 -12.05
N ALA A 83 22.64 5.93 -11.91
CA ALA A 83 22.90 6.54 -10.60
C ALA A 83 21.60 6.95 -9.90
N GLU A 84 20.67 7.55 -10.63
CA GLU A 84 19.35 7.92 -10.09
C GLU A 84 18.55 6.68 -9.68
N ARG A 85 18.50 5.65 -10.53
CA ARG A 85 17.84 4.38 -10.19
C ARG A 85 18.43 3.75 -8.93
N LYS A 86 19.76 3.78 -8.78
CA LYS A 86 20.44 3.29 -7.58
C LYS A 86 20.02 4.11 -6.35
N SER A 87 20.01 5.44 -6.46
CA SER A 87 19.59 6.33 -5.38
C SER A 87 18.13 6.08 -4.98
N ILE A 88 17.21 5.91 -5.94
CA ILE A 88 15.81 5.60 -5.64
C ILE A 88 15.68 4.28 -4.86
N LYS A 89 16.42 3.24 -5.23
CA LYS A 89 16.42 1.97 -4.47
C LYS A 89 16.90 2.15 -3.05
N GLU A 90 17.97 2.93 -2.83
CA GLU A 90 18.51 3.22 -1.49
C GLU A 90 17.52 4.04 -0.64
N GLN A 91 16.88 5.05 -1.23
CA GLN A 91 15.82 5.83 -0.59
C GLN A 91 14.63 4.93 -0.20
N LEU A 92 14.22 4.02 -1.09
CA LEU A 92 13.11 3.11 -0.79
C LEU A 92 13.47 2.11 0.32
N LYS A 93 14.71 1.58 0.33
CA LYS A 93 15.21 0.72 1.42
C LYS A 93 15.13 1.43 2.77
N GLU A 94 15.59 2.67 2.84
CA GLU A 94 15.55 3.45 4.07
C GLU A 94 14.11 3.74 4.52
N GLN A 95 13.24 4.07 3.57
CA GLN A 95 11.83 4.31 3.88
C GLN A 95 11.13 3.07 4.45
N LEU A 96 11.39 1.90 3.87
CA LEU A 96 10.87 0.62 4.36
C LEU A 96 11.43 0.27 5.75
N ARG A 97 12.69 0.62 6.02
CA ARG A 97 13.28 0.49 7.37
C ARG A 97 12.54 1.37 8.38
N LEU A 98 12.15 2.59 8.02
CA LEU A 98 11.35 3.47 8.87
C LEU A 98 9.94 2.93 9.12
N PHE A 99 9.30 2.36 8.10
CA PHE A 99 8.00 1.69 8.26
C PHE A 99 8.09 0.50 9.20
N ARG A 100 9.20 -0.26 9.16
CA ARG A 100 9.41 -1.39 10.07
C ARG A 100 9.50 -0.99 11.55
N GLN A 101 9.80 0.28 11.84
CA GLN A 101 9.76 0.82 13.21
C GLN A 101 8.33 1.15 13.68
N CYS A 102 7.35 1.25 12.78
CA CYS A 102 5.94 1.37 13.14
C CYS A 102 5.43 -0.01 13.53
N THR A 103 5.30 -0.27 14.83
CA THR A 103 4.91 -1.59 15.33
C THR A 103 3.60 -1.57 16.10
N GLN A 104 2.89 -2.71 16.11
CA GLN A 104 1.75 -2.94 17.00
C GLN A 104 1.58 -4.42 17.36
N PRO A 105 0.82 -4.76 18.42
CA PRO A 105 0.71 -6.14 18.92
C PRO A 105 -0.44 -6.94 18.27
N TYR A 106 -0.95 -6.54 17.11
CA TYR A 106 -1.99 -7.27 16.35
C TYR A 106 -1.89 -7.03 14.84
N ILE A 107 -2.35 -7.99 14.04
CA ILE A 107 -2.53 -7.79 12.59
C ILE A 107 -3.76 -6.94 12.37
N GLY A 108 -3.66 -5.89 11.55
CA GLY A 108 -4.76 -4.96 11.27
C GLY A 108 -4.22 -3.58 10.90
N ARG A 109 -5.10 -2.60 10.83
CA ARG A 109 -4.72 -1.18 10.70
C ARG A 109 -4.62 -0.51 12.07
N ILE A 110 -4.15 0.73 12.08
CA ILE A 110 -4.15 1.57 13.27
C ILE A 110 -5.58 1.73 13.82
N ASN A 111 -5.70 2.10 15.10
CA ASN A 111 -6.98 2.27 15.78
C ASN A 111 -7.86 1.00 15.75
N ARG A 112 -7.24 -0.19 15.74
CA ARG A 112 -7.92 -1.50 15.74
C ARG A 112 -8.82 -1.73 14.53
N GLN A 113 -8.61 -1.00 13.44
CA GLN A 113 -9.37 -1.15 12.21
C GLN A 113 -8.97 -2.44 11.49
N GLU A 114 -9.90 -3.01 10.74
CA GLU A 114 -9.63 -4.18 9.89
C GLU A 114 -8.76 -3.78 8.69
N THR A 115 -8.07 -4.75 8.11
CA THR A 115 -7.28 -4.63 6.89
C THR A 115 -7.79 -5.62 5.84
N ARG A 116 -7.37 -5.47 4.58
CA ARG A 116 -7.69 -6.43 3.51
C ARG A 116 -7.25 -7.83 3.92
N ASN A 117 -8.12 -8.82 3.73
CA ASN A 117 -7.78 -10.21 4.00
C ASN A 117 -6.93 -10.79 2.87
N PHE A 118 -5.61 -10.67 2.97
CA PHE A 118 -4.70 -11.26 1.98
C PHE A 118 -4.76 -12.78 1.90
N TYR A 119 -5.38 -13.45 2.87
CA TYR A 119 -5.54 -14.90 2.93
C TYR A 119 -6.80 -15.41 2.22
N ASP A 120 -7.70 -14.50 1.84
CA ASP A 120 -8.92 -14.78 1.09
C ASP A 120 -9.02 -13.82 -0.08
N ARG A 121 -8.53 -14.26 -1.25
CA ARG A 121 -8.54 -13.48 -2.49
C ARG A 121 -9.76 -13.72 -3.37
N ILE A 122 -10.64 -14.65 -2.97
CA ILE A 122 -11.87 -14.97 -3.72
C ILE A 122 -12.94 -13.91 -3.41
N HIS A 123 -12.92 -13.38 -2.19
CA HIS A 123 -13.88 -12.40 -1.71
C HIS A 123 -13.16 -11.13 -1.23
N PHE A 124 -13.79 -9.96 -1.36
CA PHE A 124 -13.28 -8.70 -0.78
C PHE A 124 -13.46 -8.64 0.74
N HIS A 125 -13.00 -9.68 1.45
CA HIS A 125 -13.11 -9.77 2.89
C HIS A 125 -12.05 -8.94 3.60
N PHE A 126 -12.42 -8.48 4.77
CA PHE A 126 -11.52 -7.82 5.71
C PHE A 126 -11.09 -8.82 6.79
N MET A 127 -9.98 -8.52 7.45
CA MET A 127 -9.48 -9.31 8.57
C MET A 127 -8.85 -8.40 9.62
N GLY A 128 -8.72 -8.94 10.83
CA GLY A 128 -8.18 -8.18 11.95
C GLY A 128 -9.27 -7.51 12.78
N PRO A 129 -8.90 -6.87 13.90
CA PRO A 129 -7.60 -6.92 14.54
C PRO A 129 -7.31 -8.34 15.09
N LEU A 130 -6.27 -9.02 14.59
CA LEU A 130 -5.91 -10.39 15.01
C LEU A 130 -4.71 -10.36 15.95
N ARG A 131 -4.92 -10.83 17.18
CA ARG A 131 -3.83 -11.00 18.15
C ARG A 131 -2.88 -12.15 17.75
N PRO A 132 -1.60 -12.12 18.19
CA PRO A 132 -0.60 -13.14 17.91
C PRO A 132 -1.07 -14.58 18.12
N LYS A 133 -1.82 -14.88 19.20
CA LYS A 133 -2.32 -16.24 19.46
C LYS A 133 -3.25 -16.75 18.35
N ARG A 134 -4.11 -15.91 17.78
CA ARG A 134 -5.03 -16.31 16.69
C ARG A 134 -4.28 -16.43 15.37
N SER A 135 -3.40 -15.48 15.06
CA SER A 135 -2.56 -15.58 13.86
C SER A 135 -1.66 -16.81 13.92
N LEU A 136 -1.01 -17.07 15.07
CA LEU A 136 -0.22 -18.28 15.32
C LEU A 136 -0.99 -19.57 15.12
N LYS A 137 -2.29 -19.64 15.43
CA LYS A 137 -3.09 -20.83 15.12
C LYS A 137 -3.23 -21.03 13.61
N ILE A 138 -3.45 -19.96 12.85
CA ILE A 138 -3.48 -19.98 11.39
C ILE A 138 -2.11 -20.42 10.84
N TRP A 139 -1.02 -19.79 11.32
CA TRP A 139 0.36 -20.11 10.94
C TRP A 139 0.76 -21.53 11.33
N ALA A 140 0.44 -21.98 12.54
CA ALA A 140 0.78 -23.32 13.00
C ALA A 140 0.03 -24.41 12.24
N ARG A 141 -1.21 -24.12 11.81
CA ARG A 141 -1.99 -25.02 10.95
C ARG A 141 -1.41 -25.09 9.54
N LEU A 142 -0.96 -23.95 9.00
CA LEU A 142 -0.60 -23.85 7.59
C LEU A 142 0.91 -23.98 7.31
N LEU A 143 1.75 -23.70 8.31
CA LEU A 143 3.21 -23.71 8.25
C LEU A 143 3.82 -24.11 9.61
N PRO A 144 3.97 -25.42 9.88
CA PRO A 144 4.43 -25.94 11.18
C PRO A 144 5.79 -25.44 11.71
N GLY A 145 6.60 -24.73 10.90
CA GLY A 145 7.87 -24.11 11.31
C GLY A 145 7.83 -22.59 11.54
N MET A 146 6.66 -21.96 11.49
CA MET A 146 6.49 -20.52 11.71
C MET A 146 6.05 -20.16 13.14
N ARG A 147 6.21 -21.09 14.07
CA ARG A 147 5.99 -20.82 15.50
C ARG A 147 7.15 -19.95 16.00
N GLY A 148 6.96 -18.63 15.98
CA GLY A 148 7.84 -17.73 16.72
C GLY A 148 7.71 -18.01 18.21
N THR A 149 8.84 -18.10 18.92
CA THR A 149 8.91 -18.27 20.38
C THR A 149 8.92 -16.93 21.13
N GLY A 150 8.98 -15.79 20.41
CA GLY A 150 8.99 -14.44 20.98
C GLY A 150 7.65 -13.70 20.89
N GLU A 151 7.59 -12.53 21.55
CA GLU A 151 6.51 -11.56 21.35
C GLU A 151 6.48 -11.13 19.88
N GLN A 152 5.42 -11.50 19.16
CA GLN A 152 5.26 -11.09 17.77
C GLN A 152 4.76 -9.65 17.72
N THR A 153 5.63 -8.76 17.30
CA THR A 153 5.28 -7.42 16.83
C THR A 153 5.00 -7.48 15.34
N PHE A 154 3.96 -6.76 14.90
CA PHE A 154 3.64 -6.59 13.50
C PHE A 154 4.09 -5.20 13.07
N VAL A 155 4.60 -5.09 11.85
CA VAL A 155 5.21 -3.88 11.30
C VAL A 155 4.36 -3.32 10.18
N LEU A 156 4.42 -2.00 9.95
CA LEU A 156 3.73 -1.37 8.84
C LEU A 156 4.23 -1.93 7.49
N THR A 157 3.28 -2.40 6.68
CA THR A 157 3.47 -2.84 5.30
C THR A 157 2.55 -2.05 4.38
N HIS A 158 3.03 -1.67 3.20
CA HIS A 158 2.24 -0.97 2.18
C HIS A 158 1.22 -1.91 1.52
N GLY A 159 1.66 -3.12 1.16
CA GLY A 159 0.78 -4.15 0.59
C GLY A 159 0.59 -4.09 -0.94
N ASP A 160 0.84 -2.94 -1.56
CA ASP A 160 0.85 -2.78 -3.03
C ASP A 160 2.03 -1.90 -3.47
N LEU A 161 3.27 -2.32 -3.14
CA LEU A 161 4.48 -1.55 -3.41
C LEU A 161 4.91 -1.62 -4.89
N ALA A 162 4.05 -1.08 -5.74
CA ALA A 162 4.19 -0.98 -7.18
C ALA A 162 4.96 0.30 -7.60
N ALA A 163 5.57 0.32 -8.78
CA ALA A 163 6.28 1.51 -9.26
C ALA A 163 5.30 2.68 -9.51
N ARG A 164 4.10 2.39 -10.02
CA ARG A 164 2.99 3.37 -10.15
C ARG A 164 2.59 4.05 -8.83
N ASN A 165 2.87 3.42 -7.69
CA ASN A 165 2.52 3.90 -6.36
C ASN A 165 3.64 4.68 -5.67
N ILE A 166 4.81 4.83 -6.31
CA ILE A 166 5.96 5.56 -5.79
C ILE A 166 6.09 6.87 -6.58
N MET A 167 5.96 8.01 -5.90
CA MET A 167 6.07 9.32 -6.52
C MET A 167 7.50 9.84 -6.43
N VAL A 168 8.02 10.35 -7.54
CA VAL A 168 9.36 10.91 -7.65
C VAL A 168 9.32 12.36 -8.12
N LYS A 169 10.14 13.18 -7.47
CA LYS A 169 10.39 14.56 -7.85
C LYS A 169 11.89 14.84 -7.71
N ASP A 170 12.50 15.42 -8.75
CA ASP A 170 13.91 15.82 -8.74
C ASP A 170 14.87 14.69 -8.33
N GLY A 171 14.63 13.48 -8.83
CA GLY A 171 15.42 12.28 -8.51
C GLY A 171 15.25 11.73 -7.09
N LYS A 172 14.27 12.22 -6.33
CA LYS A 172 13.97 11.79 -4.96
C LYS A 172 12.57 11.23 -4.82
N ILE A 173 12.42 10.21 -3.97
CA ILE A 173 11.10 9.75 -3.54
C ILE A 173 10.42 10.91 -2.81
N ALA A 174 9.29 11.34 -3.34
CA ALA A 174 8.48 12.42 -2.79
C ALA A 174 7.27 11.88 -2.01
N GLY A 175 6.79 10.68 -2.34
CA GLY A 175 5.72 10.03 -1.61
C GLY A 175 5.45 8.60 -2.04
N ILE A 176 4.69 7.88 -1.22
CA ILE A 176 4.13 6.57 -1.54
C ILE A 176 2.61 6.67 -1.37
N VAL A 177 1.87 6.26 -2.39
CA VAL A 177 0.41 6.39 -2.48
C VAL A 177 -0.26 5.02 -2.58
N ASP A 178 -1.60 5.03 -2.49
CA ASP A 178 -2.45 3.83 -2.61
C ASP A 178 -2.31 2.82 -1.45
N TRP A 179 -2.55 3.34 -0.24
CA TRP A 179 -2.47 2.61 1.03
C TRP A 179 -3.65 1.65 1.27
N GLU A 180 -4.43 1.30 0.24
CA GLU A 180 -5.66 0.54 0.38
C GLU A 180 -5.45 -0.94 0.76
N TYR A 181 -4.24 -1.45 0.55
CA TYR A 181 -3.78 -2.78 0.98
C TYR A 181 -2.95 -2.73 2.26
N SER A 182 -2.72 -1.54 2.81
CA SER A 182 -1.83 -1.41 3.96
C SER A 182 -2.39 -1.98 5.26
N GLY A 183 -1.47 -2.28 6.15
CA GLY A 183 -1.74 -2.72 7.51
C GLY A 183 -0.45 -3.06 8.23
N LEU A 184 -0.56 -3.51 9.47
CA LEU A 184 0.55 -4.01 10.24
C LEU A 184 0.52 -5.54 10.18
N PHE A 185 1.56 -6.11 9.58
CA PHE A 185 1.68 -7.54 9.29
C PHE A 185 3.07 -8.04 9.72
N PRO A 186 3.32 -9.36 9.71
CA PRO A 186 4.68 -9.86 9.85
C PRO A 186 5.62 -9.22 8.81
N GLU A 187 6.85 -8.88 9.18
CA GLU A 187 7.81 -8.13 8.33
C GLU A 187 7.97 -8.69 6.91
N TYR A 188 7.89 -10.01 6.80
CA TYR A 188 8.14 -10.74 5.58
C TYR A 188 6.99 -10.61 4.58
N MET A 189 5.82 -10.17 5.03
CA MET A 189 4.63 -10.04 4.20
C MET A 189 4.82 -8.98 3.11
N GLU A 190 5.58 -7.91 3.34
CA GLU A 190 5.86 -6.91 2.28
C GLU A 190 6.55 -7.58 1.09
N TYR A 191 7.64 -8.33 1.34
CA TYR A 191 8.34 -9.09 0.31
C TYR A 191 7.40 -10.08 -0.38
N ALA A 192 6.61 -10.81 0.40
CA ALA A 192 5.75 -11.85 -0.15
C ALA A 192 4.63 -11.26 -1.04
N MET A 193 4.03 -10.14 -0.62
CA MET A 193 3.02 -9.42 -1.42
C MET A 193 3.64 -8.87 -2.71
N ALA A 194 4.76 -8.16 -2.60
CA ALA A 194 5.50 -7.57 -3.70
C ALA A 194 5.95 -8.58 -4.76
N THR A 195 6.40 -9.77 -4.35
CA THR A 195 7.07 -10.72 -5.25
C THR A 195 6.21 -11.89 -5.70
N VAL A 196 5.16 -12.21 -4.94
CA VAL A 196 4.32 -13.39 -5.19
C VAL A 196 2.90 -13.00 -5.58
N ILE A 197 2.28 -12.09 -4.83
CA ILE A 197 0.86 -11.73 -4.99
C ILE A 197 0.67 -10.62 -6.04
N HIS A 198 1.65 -9.73 -6.21
CA HIS A 198 1.59 -8.58 -7.11
C HIS A 198 1.17 -8.94 -8.54
N ASP A 199 0.26 -8.13 -9.08
CA ASP A 199 -0.25 -8.19 -10.45
C ASP A 199 0.89 -8.11 -11.48
N CYS A 200 0.73 -8.75 -12.65
CA CYS A 200 1.77 -8.92 -13.66
C CYS A 200 2.11 -7.65 -14.47
N LYS A 201 1.35 -6.57 -14.29
CA LYS A 201 1.50 -5.33 -15.07
C LYS A 201 2.87 -4.66 -14.93
N GLU A 202 3.60 -4.89 -13.83
CA GLU A 202 4.94 -4.31 -13.59
C GLU A 202 5.98 -5.40 -13.30
N ASP A 203 5.97 -6.49 -14.08
CA ASP A 203 6.94 -7.59 -13.91
C ASP A 203 8.40 -7.13 -14.02
N TRP A 204 8.69 -6.06 -14.77
CA TRP A 204 10.01 -5.44 -14.85
C TRP A 204 10.50 -4.86 -13.52
N TRP A 205 9.60 -4.48 -12.61
CA TRP A 205 9.93 -3.91 -11.31
C TRP A 205 10.24 -4.99 -10.26
N LYS A 206 9.69 -6.20 -10.42
CA LYS A 206 9.86 -7.32 -9.46
C LYS A 206 11.32 -7.66 -9.13
N PRO A 207 12.27 -7.72 -10.08
CA PRO A 207 13.68 -7.93 -9.76
C PRO A 207 14.25 -6.85 -8.84
N HIS A 208 13.83 -5.59 -9.01
CA HIS A 208 14.26 -4.49 -8.16
C HIS A 208 13.64 -4.57 -6.77
N LEU A 209 12.35 -4.93 -6.65
CA LEU A 209 11.73 -5.20 -5.35
C LEU A 209 12.45 -6.32 -4.59
N LYS A 210 12.90 -7.39 -5.26
CA LYS A 210 13.70 -8.45 -4.63
C LYS A 210 15.07 -8.00 -4.13
N GLU A 211 15.65 -6.98 -4.76
CA GLU A 211 16.92 -6.37 -4.33
C GLU A 211 16.72 -5.39 -3.16
N ILE A 212 15.54 -4.76 -3.10
CA ILE A 212 15.16 -3.78 -2.08
C ILE A 212 14.69 -4.45 -0.80
N LEU A 213 13.83 -5.45 -0.92
CA LEU A 213 13.17 -6.13 0.19
C LEU A 213 13.97 -7.33 0.65
N GLU A 214 14.07 -7.51 1.97
CA GLU A 214 14.69 -8.71 2.53
C GLU A 214 13.87 -9.96 2.18
N PRO A 215 14.50 -11.03 1.67
CA PRO A 215 13.81 -12.25 1.29
C PRO A 215 13.07 -12.92 2.46
N CYS A 216 11.79 -13.25 2.26
CA CYS A 216 10.96 -13.88 3.31
C CYS A 216 11.28 -15.37 3.59
N GLY A 217 12.27 -15.96 2.93
CA GLY A 217 12.54 -17.40 2.97
C GLY A 217 11.53 -18.24 2.16
N TYR A 218 12.00 -19.37 1.59
CA TYR A 218 11.24 -20.20 0.65
C TYR A 218 9.87 -20.66 1.17
N LYS A 219 9.80 -21.10 2.44
CA LYS A 219 8.54 -21.60 3.03
C LYS A 219 7.47 -20.51 3.11
N ARG A 220 7.84 -19.27 3.47
CA ARG A 220 6.90 -18.14 3.58
C ARG A 220 6.45 -17.66 2.19
N ALA A 221 7.38 -17.63 1.23
CA ALA A 221 7.07 -17.30 -0.16
C ALA A 221 6.10 -18.33 -0.76
N LYS A 222 6.38 -19.63 -0.59
CA LYS A 222 5.54 -20.72 -1.10
C LYS A 222 4.14 -20.72 -0.48
N PHE A 223 4.02 -20.43 0.81
CA PHE A 223 2.72 -20.29 1.47
C PHE A 223 1.91 -19.13 0.90
N THR A 224 2.55 -17.98 0.77
CA THR A 224 1.93 -16.79 0.17
C THR A 224 1.50 -17.06 -1.28
N ALA A 225 2.28 -17.84 -2.03
CA ALA A 225 1.91 -18.29 -3.37
C ALA A 225 0.70 -19.22 -3.36
N ALA A 226 0.67 -20.19 -2.44
CA ALA A 226 -0.45 -21.11 -2.31
C ALA A 226 -1.76 -20.38 -1.99
N ILE A 227 -1.72 -19.29 -1.23
CA ILE A 227 -2.88 -18.43 -0.99
C ILE A 227 -3.35 -17.76 -2.28
N LYS A 228 -2.43 -17.23 -3.10
CA LYS A 228 -2.76 -16.62 -4.40
C LYS A 228 -3.52 -17.59 -5.30
N TRP A 229 -3.12 -18.86 -5.31
CA TRP A 229 -3.67 -19.89 -6.20
C TRP A 229 -4.86 -20.66 -5.63
N ARG A 230 -5.26 -20.41 -4.37
CA ARG A 230 -6.45 -21.04 -3.78
C ARG A 230 -7.78 -20.45 -4.26
N GLY A 231 -7.74 -19.45 -5.14
CA GLY A 231 -8.90 -18.72 -5.64
C GLY A 231 -9.17 -18.84 -7.14
N TRP A 232 -8.83 -19.97 -7.74
CA TRP A 232 -9.27 -20.37 -9.09
C TRP A 232 -9.85 -21.77 -9.03
#